data_AF-A0AAV3LZV8-F1
#
_entry.id   AF-A0AAV3LZV8-F1
#
_cell.length_a   1.000
_cell.length_b   1.000
_cell.length_c   1.000
_cell.angle_alpha   90.00
_cell.angle_beta   90.00
_cell.angle_gamma   90.00
#
_symmetry.space_group_name_H-M   'P 1'
#
loop_
_entity.id
_entity.type
_entity.pdbx_description
1 polymer ?
#
loop_
_entity_poly.entity_id
_entity_poly.type
_entity_poly.pdbx_seq_one_letter_code
_entity_poly.pdbx_strand_id
1 'polypeptide(L)'
;MIPRLPNFYLQHPDIEISVSTSHSSEAKGLSGFDVLILRDALEKPEWCYFDRRPLFEEKLTLVASPTLLAQHRLNTLEDLTAHVFVTSNTRVVEWEKWMKEAGIEGLYPLRFQRVEHNYLSMQAVIDGLGIGIAELPTLSHDLNKKRLQAPFQVQVTGSQYAALVAPDVDKSLSLTLSLEWLEQEALK
;
A
#
# COMPACT_ATOMS: atom_id res chain seq x y z
N MET A 1 6.43 -0.57 -7.45
CA MET A 1 6.51 -0.37 -8.91
C MET A 1 7.62 0.59 -9.31
N ILE A 2 7.65 1.85 -8.83
CA ILE A 2 8.71 2.83 -9.19
C ILE A 2 10.15 2.30 -9.04
N PRO A 3 10.54 1.61 -7.94
CA PRO A 3 11.90 1.08 -7.80
C PRO A 3 12.30 0.05 -8.86
N ARG A 4 11.35 -0.45 -9.66
CA ARG A 4 11.54 -1.49 -10.67
C ARG A 4 11.52 -0.95 -12.09
N LEU A 5 11.20 0.34 -12.29
CA LEU A 5 11.27 1.01 -13.59
C LEU A 5 12.65 0.92 -14.27
N PRO A 6 13.79 0.93 -13.54
CA PRO A 6 15.09 0.73 -14.21
C PRO A 6 15.16 -0.57 -15.01
N ASN A 7 14.55 -1.66 -14.51
CA ASN A 7 14.53 -2.94 -15.23
C ASN A 7 13.63 -2.89 -16.47
N PHE A 8 12.54 -2.12 -16.43
CA PHE A 8 11.68 -1.88 -17.58
C PHE A 8 12.46 -1.20 -18.70
N TYR A 9 13.17 -0.11 -18.40
CA TYR A 9 13.93 0.64 -19.40
C TYR A 9 15.10 -0.13 -19.99
N LEU A 10 15.62 -1.15 -19.30
CA LEU A 10 16.61 -2.07 -19.88
C LEU A 10 16.00 -2.97 -20.98
N GLN A 11 14.71 -3.31 -20.87
CA GLN A 11 14.00 -4.15 -21.82
C GLN A 11 13.30 -3.33 -22.91
N HIS A 12 12.89 -2.10 -22.59
CA HIS A 12 12.11 -1.21 -23.45
C HIS A 12 12.66 0.22 -23.41
N PRO A 13 13.83 0.49 -23.98
CA PRO A 13 14.49 1.79 -23.87
C PRO A 13 13.77 2.93 -24.59
N ASP A 14 12.93 2.61 -25.59
CA ASP A 14 12.20 3.59 -26.41
C ASP A 14 10.84 3.99 -25.82
N ILE A 15 10.40 3.35 -24.72
CA ILE A 15 9.12 3.65 -24.06
C ILE A 15 9.38 4.60 -22.90
N GLU A 16 8.70 5.74 -22.89
CA GLU A 16 8.70 6.68 -21.76
C GLU A 16 7.51 6.42 -20.84
N ILE A 17 7.75 6.26 -19.53
CA ILE A 17 6.70 6.15 -18.51
C ILE A 17 6.68 7.42 -17.67
N SER A 18 5.57 8.15 -17.71
CA SER A 18 5.28 9.26 -16.80
C SER A 18 4.39 8.80 -15.65
N VAL A 19 4.77 9.11 -14.41
CA VAL A 19 4.03 8.74 -13.21
C VAL A 19 3.61 9.99 -12.46
N SER A 20 2.32 10.11 -12.17
CA SER A 20 1.75 11.15 -11.32
C SER A 20 0.83 10.52 -10.29
N THR A 21 0.70 11.18 -9.13
CA THR A 21 -0.16 10.75 -8.02
C THR A 21 -1.25 11.79 -7.80
N SER A 22 -2.50 11.34 -7.75
CA SER A 22 -3.66 12.18 -7.43
C SER A 22 -4.55 11.49 -6.39
N HIS A 23 -5.47 12.24 -5.77
CA HIS A 23 -6.49 11.60 -4.96
C HIS A 23 -7.50 10.88 -5.85
N SER A 24 -7.99 9.72 -5.39
CA SER A 24 -8.96 8.91 -6.15
C SER A 24 -10.28 9.64 -6.42
N SER A 25 -10.62 10.65 -5.60
CA SER A 25 -11.78 11.53 -5.83
C SER A 25 -11.62 12.43 -7.05
N GLU A 26 -10.38 12.79 -7.40
CA GLU A 26 -10.05 13.62 -8.56
C GLU A 26 -9.89 12.77 -9.82
N ALA A 27 -9.64 11.46 -9.65
CA ALA A 27 -9.43 10.51 -10.73
C ALA A 27 -10.60 10.39 -11.72
N LYS A 28 -11.83 10.70 -11.28
CA LYS A 28 -13.06 10.58 -12.09
C LYS A 28 -13.11 11.55 -13.29
N GLY A 29 -12.27 12.59 -13.29
CA GLY A 29 -12.17 13.58 -14.37
C GLY A 29 -10.78 13.68 -15.00
N LEU A 30 -9.87 12.74 -14.67
CA LEU A 30 -8.51 12.76 -15.22
C LEU A 30 -8.55 12.37 -16.70
N SER A 31 -8.56 13.37 -17.55
CA SER A 31 -8.12 13.25 -18.93
C SER A 31 -6.58 13.29 -18.97
N GLY A 32 -5.97 12.59 -19.93
CA GLY A 32 -4.52 12.59 -20.12
C GLY A 32 -3.75 11.51 -19.36
N PHE A 33 -4.44 10.45 -18.88
CA PHE A 33 -3.80 9.26 -18.33
C PHE A 33 -4.22 8.03 -19.13
N ASP A 34 -3.24 7.23 -19.52
CA ASP A 34 -3.48 5.96 -20.22
C ASP A 34 -3.95 4.85 -19.24
N VAL A 35 -3.38 4.87 -18.03
CA VAL A 35 -3.60 3.85 -17.00
C VAL A 35 -3.69 4.50 -15.62
N LEU A 36 -4.70 4.11 -14.83
CA LEU A 36 -4.84 4.48 -13.42
C LEU A 36 -4.57 3.25 -12.54
N ILE A 37 -3.73 3.39 -11.51
CA ILE A 37 -3.52 2.33 -10.51
C ILE A 37 -4.32 2.71 -9.25
N LEU A 38 -5.40 1.99 -8.98
CA LEU A 38 -6.35 2.32 -7.91
C LEU A 38 -6.60 1.16 -6.95
N ARG A 39 -6.85 1.54 -5.69
CA ARG A 39 -7.28 0.65 -4.60
C ARG A 39 -8.79 0.45 -4.62
N ASP A 40 -9.23 -0.80 -4.42
CA ASP A 40 -10.63 -1.23 -4.35
C ASP A 40 -11.45 -0.77 -5.56
N ALA A 41 -10.87 -0.86 -6.76
CA ALA A 41 -11.51 -0.38 -7.99
C ALA A 41 -12.23 -1.47 -8.79
N LEU A 42 -11.90 -2.75 -8.56
CA LEU A 42 -12.40 -3.88 -9.37
C LEU A 42 -13.92 -4.04 -9.33
N GLU A 43 -14.56 -3.71 -8.22
CA GLU A 43 -16.01 -3.89 -8.02
C GLU A 43 -16.79 -2.57 -8.04
N LYS A 44 -16.09 -1.44 -8.14
CA LYS A 44 -16.69 -0.10 -8.05
C LYS A 44 -17.45 0.26 -9.32
N PRO A 45 -18.76 0.56 -9.28
CA PRO A 45 -19.55 0.84 -10.48
C PRO A 45 -19.02 2.00 -11.32
N GLU A 46 -18.40 3.02 -10.70
CA GLU A 46 -17.88 4.19 -11.41
C GLU A 46 -16.78 3.86 -12.45
N TRP A 47 -16.11 2.72 -12.32
CA TRP A 47 -15.00 2.33 -13.19
C TRP A 47 -15.42 1.32 -14.27
N CYS A 48 -16.73 1.13 -14.51
CA CYS A 48 -17.23 0.01 -15.34
C CYS A 48 -16.91 0.14 -16.82
N TYR A 49 -16.59 1.36 -17.26
CA TYR A 49 -16.21 1.66 -18.63
C TYR A 49 -14.70 1.51 -18.88
N PHE A 50 -13.90 1.27 -17.84
CA PHE A 50 -12.45 1.02 -17.96
C PHE A 50 -12.19 -0.47 -18.18
N ASP A 51 -11.12 -0.80 -18.91
CA ASP A 51 -10.58 -2.17 -18.88
C ASP A 51 -9.87 -2.38 -17.54
N ARG A 52 -10.41 -3.27 -16.71
CA ARG A 52 -10.00 -3.49 -15.32
C ARG A 52 -9.07 -4.68 -15.25
N ARG A 53 -7.83 -4.44 -14.83
CA ARG A 53 -6.80 -5.49 -14.71
C ARG A 53 -6.36 -5.63 -13.25
N PRO A 54 -6.71 -6.73 -12.56
CA PRO A 54 -6.23 -7.00 -11.21
C PRO A 54 -4.70 -7.04 -11.17
N LEU A 55 -4.10 -6.42 -10.15
CA LEU A 55 -2.65 -6.42 -9.95
C LEU A 55 -2.27 -7.33 -8.78
N PHE A 56 -2.64 -6.94 -7.56
CA PHE A 56 -2.35 -7.70 -6.35
C PHE A 56 -3.37 -7.37 -5.26
N GLU A 57 -3.40 -8.22 -4.24
CA GLU A 57 -4.15 -8.00 -3.01
C GLU A 57 -3.18 -7.67 -1.88
N GLU A 58 -3.46 -6.60 -1.12
CA GLU A 58 -2.65 -6.24 0.02
C GLU A 58 -2.71 -7.33 1.11
N LYS A 59 -1.59 -7.54 1.80
CA LYS A 59 -1.59 -8.18 3.12
C LYS A 59 -1.16 -7.16 4.16
N LEU A 60 -2.01 -6.96 5.17
CA LEU A 60 -1.81 -6.01 6.25
C LEU A 60 -1.10 -6.71 7.41
N THR A 61 -0.03 -6.12 7.91
CA THR A 61 0.70 -6.64 9.08
C THR A 61 1.15 -5.52 10.00
N LEU A 62 1.21 -5.80 11.30
CA LEU A 62 1.71 -4.84 12.26
C LEU A 62 3.23 -4.68 12.11
N VAL A 63 3.69 -3.43 12.15
CA VAL A 63 5.09 -3.08 12.03
C VAL A 63 5.52 -2.05 13.07
N ALA A 64 6.80 -2.11 13.42
CA ALA A 64 7.48 -1.16 14.28
C ALA A 64 8.90 -0.92 13.75
N SER A 65 9.51 0.22 14.08
CA SER A 65 10.94 0.40 13.79
C SER A 65 11.81 -0.39 14.77
N PRO A 66 13.01 -0.85 14.35
CA PRO A 66 13.96 -1.48 15.27
C PRO A 66 14.32 -0.61 16.47
N THR A 67 14.40 0.72 16.27
CA THR A 67 14.70 1.69 17.33
C THR A 67 13.62 1.71 18.40
N LEU A 68 12.34 1.68 18.01
CA LEU A 68 11.22 1.61 18.96
C LEU A 68 11.27 0.29 19.75
N LEU A 69 11.48 -0.83 19.05
CA LEU A 69 11.53 -2.17 19.66
C LEU A 69 12.71 -2.35 20.63
N ALA A 70 13.81 -1.62 20.43
CA ALA A 70 14.96 -1.61 21.34
C ALA A 70 14.63 -0.92 22.68
N GLN A 71 13.71 0.04 22.69
CA GLN A 71 13.35 0.83 23.87
C GLN A 71 12.09 0.30 24.55
N HIS A 72 11.12 -0.19 23.77
CA HIS A 72 9.82 -0.62 24.24
C HIS A 72 9.54 -2.03 23.70
N ARG A 73 9.33 -2.97 24.62
CA ARG A 73 9.06 -4.36 24.24
C ARG A 73 7.69 -4.49 23.57
N LEU A 74 7.62 -5.41 22.63
CA LEU A 74 6.39 -5.76 21.91
C LEU A 74 6.44 -7.26 21.59
N ASN A 75 6.32 -8.07 22.65
CA ASN A 75 6.46 -9.52 22.60
C ASN A 75 5.10 -10.22 22.59
N THR A 76 4.10 -9.63 23.24
CA THR A 76 2.73 -10.14 23.28
C THR A 76 1.74 -9.11 22.75
N LEU A 77 0.51 -9.55 22.45
CA LEU A 77 -0.52 -8.64 21.95
C LEU A 77 -0.96 -7.63 23.01
N GLU A 78 -0.87 -7.98 24.30
CA GLU A 78 -1.18 -7.07 25.42
C GLU A 78 -0.22 -5.88 25.49
N ASP A 79 1.04 -6.07 25.08
CA ASP A 79 2.04 -5.00 25.04
C ASP A 79 1.60 -3.83 24.14
N LEU A 80 0.72 -4.07 23.17
CA LEU A 80 0.18 -3.04 22.26
C LEU A 80 -0.45 -1.84 23.01
N THR A 81 -1.00 -2.07 24.20
CA THR A 81 -1.60 -1.02 25.04
C THR A 81 -0.60 0.07 25.45
N ALA A 82 0.70 -0.24 25.47
CA ALA A 82 1.77 0.70 25.83
C ALA A 82 2.25 1.54 24.64
N HIS A 83 1.75 1.29 23.42
CA HIS A 83 2.26 1.93 22.19
C HIS A 83 1.28 2.93 21.60
N VAL A 84 1.84 3.90 20.88
CA VAL A 84 1.08 4.82 20.02
C VAL A 84 0.70 4.09 18.74
N PHE A 85 -0.58 4.09 18.39
CA PHE A 85 -1.04 3.56 17.10
C PHE A 85 -1.02 4.66 16.07
N VAL A 86 -0.16 4.55 15.07
CA VAL A 86 -0.08 5.47 13.94
C VAL A 86 -1.07 5.02 12.87
N THR A 87 -1.89 5.95 12.38
CA THR A 87 -2.90 5.70 11.34
C THR A 87 -3.05 6.91 10.41
N SER A 88 -3.71 6.76 9.27
CA SER A 88 -3.95 7.86 8.33
C SER A 88 -5.43 8.02 7.95
N ASN A 89 -5.80 9.23 7.52
CA ASN A 89 -7.14 9.52 6.97
C ASN A 89 -7.48 8.65 5.76
N THR A 90 -6.47 8.19 5.02
CA THR A 90 -6.64 7.31 3.85
C THR A 90 -6.82 5.82 4.20
N ARG A 91 -6.62 5.44 5.48
CA ARG A 91 -6.43 4.04 5.93
C ARG A 91 -7.09 3.76 7.29
N VAL A 92 -8.30 4.28 7.49
CA VAL A 92 -8.93 4.38 8.82
C VAL A 92 -9.39 3.04 9.42
N VAL A 93 -9.60 2.01 8.59
CA VAL A 93 -10.16 0.71 9.00
C VAL A 93 -9.11 -0.38 9.22
N GLU A 94 -7.84 -0.11 8.96
CA GLU A 94 -6.80 -1.15 8.94
C GLU A 94 -6.48 -1.70 10.32
N TRP A 95 -6.45 -0.82 11.33
CA TRP A 95 -6.29 -1.22 12.72
C TRP A 95 -7.43 -2.10 13.21
N GLU A 96 -8.68 -1.73 12.89
CA GLU A 96 -9.86 -2.52 13.26
C GLU A 96 -9.81 -3.93 12.63
N LYS A 97 -9.52 -3.98 11.31
CA LYS A 97 -9.36 -5.26 10.59
C LYS A 97 -8.24 -6.11 11.18
N TRP A 98 -7.08 -5.51 11.46
CA TRP A 98 -5.93 -6.23 11.99
C TRP A 98 -6.17 -6.76 13.40
N MET A 99 -6.70 -5.93 14.31
CA MET A 99 -7.00 -6.35 15.69
C MET A 99 -8.03 -7.47 15.74
N LYS A 100 -9.07 -7.41 14.89
CA LYS A 100 -10.08 -8.48 14.80
C LYS A 100 -9.45 -9.82 14.42
N GLU A 101 -8.62 -9.86 13.39
CA GLU A 101 -7.97 -11.11 12.95
C GLU A 101 -6.91 -11.60 13.94
N ALA A 102 -6.26 -10.67 14.66
CA ALA A 102 -5.35 -11.01 15.76
C ALA A 102 -6.06 -11.59 16.99
N GLY A 103 -7.40 -11.70 16.98
CA GLY A 103 -8.20 -12.19 18.11
C GLY A 103 -8.23 -11.21 19.29
N ILE A 104 -7.99 -9.93 19.03
CA ILE A 104 -7.93 -8.88 20.06
C ILE A 104 -9.32 -8.25 20.20
N GLU A 105 -9.90 -8.37 21.38
CA GLU A 105 -11.14 -7.70 21.77
C GLU A 105 -10.88 -6.75 22.94
N GLY A 106 -11.37 -5.51 22.85
CA GLY A 106 -11.34 -4.56 23.97
C GLY A 106 -9.96 -3.96 24.32
N LEU A 107 -8.96 -4.10 23.45
CA LEU A 107 -7.66 -3.48 23.60
C LEU A 107 -7.66 -2.05 23.03
N TYR A 108 -7.14 -1.11 23.80
CA TYR A 108 -6.96 0.27 23.38
C TYR A 108 -5.48 0.67 23.43
N PRO A 109 -4.97 1.42 22.44
CA PRO A 109 -3.61 1.90 22.46
C PRO A 109 -3.42 2.99 23.52
N LEU A 110 -2.16 3.34 23.79
CA LEU A 110 -1.81 4.49 24.62
C LEU A 110 -2.46 5.78 24.08
N ARG A 111 -2.44 5.94 22.75
CA ARG A 111 -3.18 6.94 21.98
C ARG A 111 -3.13 6.61 20.50
N PHE A 112 -4.01 7.23 19.72
CA PHE A 112 -3.89 7.28 18.27
C PHE A 112 -3.12 8.52 17.84
N GLN A 113 -2.17 8.33 16.93
CA GLN A 113 -1.59 9.41 16.13
C GLN A 113 -2.13 9.31 14.71
N ARG A 114 -2.93 10.29 14.30
CA ARG A 114 -3.52 10.34 12.98
C ARG A 114 -2.82 11.37 12.10
N VAL A 115 -2.60 11.02 10.84
CA VAL A 115 -2.01 11.88 9.82
C VAL A 115 -2.81 11.85 8.52
N GLU A 116 -2.54 12.76 7.59
CA GLU A 116 -3.34 12.90 6.37
C GLU A 116 -3.21 11.71 5.41
N HIS A 117 -2.00 11.18 5.20
CA HIS A 117 -1.74 10.15 4.19
C HIS A 117 -0.92 8.98 4.70
N ASN A 118 -1.09 7.82 4.09
CA ASN A 118 -0.41 6.60 4.54
C ASN A 118 1.12 6.68 4.52
N TYR A 119 1.69 7.35 3.53
CA TYR A 119 3.15 7.49 3.45
C TYR A 119 3.71 8.26 4.66
N LEU A 120 2.96 9.24 5.19
CA LEU A 120 3.32 9.97 6.41
C LEU A 120 3.23 9.08 7.64
N SER A 121 2.20 8.21 7.73
CA SER A 121 2.10 7.29 8.86
C SER A 121 3.24 6.30 8.86
N MET A 122 3.62 5.76 7.69
CA MET A 122 4.73 4.82 7.60
C MET A 122 6.07 5.48 7.90
N GLN A 123 6.29 6.72 7.43
CA GLN A 123 7.48 7.48 7.79
C GLN A 123 7.56 7.70 9.30
N ALA A 124 6.45 8.07 9.95
CA ALA A 124 6.40 8.23 11.40
C ALA A 124 6.69 6.93 12.17
N VAL A 125 6.24 5.78 11.68
CA VAL A 125 6.56 4.47 12.27
C VAL A 125 8.05 4.15 12.10
N ILE A 126 8.61 4.38 10.91
CA ILE A 126 10.06 4.22 10.63
C ILE A 126 10.88 5.09 11.59
N ASP A 127 10.44 6.32 11.84
CA ASP A 127 11.11 7.26 12.75
C ASP A 127 10.86 6.94 14.24
N GLY A 128 10.07 5.91 14.54
CA GLY A 128 9.86 5.40 15.90
C GLY A 128 8.80 6.14 16.72
N LEU A 129 7.91 6.90 16.10
CA LEU A 129 6.82 7.59 16.79
C LEU A 129 5.83 6.61 17.46
N GLY A 130 5.69 5.42 16.91
CA GLY A 130 4.78 4.39 17.36
C GLY A 130 4.78 3.20 16.42
N ILE A 131 3.76 2.37 16.53
CA ILE A 131 3.54 1.20 15.68
C ILE A 131 2.48 1.50 14.62
N GLY A 132 2.49 0.75 13.53
CA GLY A 132 1.56 0.93 12.43
C GLY A 132 1.16 -0.38 11.78
N ILE A 133 0.18 -0.30 10.88
CA ILE A 133 -0.17 -1.40 9.97
C ILE A 133 0.46 -1.10 8.62
N ALA A 134 1.30 -2.01 8.13
CA ALA A 134 1.95 -1.94 6.83
C ALA A 134 1.22 -2.81 5.80
N GLU A 135 1.19 -2.33 4.56
CA GLU A 135 0.62 -3.06 3.43
C GLU A 135 1.72 -3.72 2.58
N LEU A 136 1.71 -5.05 2.54
CA LEU A 136 2.52 -5.85 1.63
C LEU A 136 1.78 -6.00 0.29
N PRO A 137 2.47 -5.94 -0.86
CA PRO A 137 3.93 -5.87 -1.03
C PRO A 137 4.52 -4.44 -1.01
N THR A 138 3.71 -3.40 -0.87
CA THR A 138 4.13 -1.99 -0.97
C THR A 138 5.30 -1.64 -0.04
N LEU A 139 5.30 -2.19 1.18
CA LEU A 139 6.35 -1.96 2.19
C LEU A 139 7.37 -3.09 2.32
N SER A 140 7.40 -4.04 1.39
CA SER A 140 8.40 -5.13 1.41
C SER A 140 9.84 -4.58 1.36
N HIS A 141 10.07 -3.47 0.68
CA HIS A 141 11.40 -2.84 0.63
C HIS A 141 11.89 -2.38 2.01
N ASP A 142 10.99 -1.82 2.81
CA ASP A 142 11.27 -1.31 4.15
C ASP A 142 11.59 -2.42 5.15
N LEU A 143 10.84 -3.52 5.05
CA LEU A 143 11.09 -4.73 5.82
C LEU A 143 12.41 -5.39 5.41
N ASN A 144 12.67 -5.50 4.10
CA ASN A 144 13.92 -6.07 3.58
C ASN A 144 15.15 -5.25 3.99
N LYS A 145 15.04 -3.91 4.00
CA LYS A 145 16.08 -3.01 4.51
C LYS A 145 16.14 -2.92 6.04
N LYS A 146 15.26 -3.64 6.76
CA LYS A 146 15.15 -3.61 8.22
C LYS A 146 14.91 -2.21 8.79
N ARG A 147 14.28 -1.31 8.02
CA ARG A 147 13.76 -0.03 8.53
C ARG A 147 12.49 -0.26 9.36
N LEU A 148 11.76 -1.31 9.02
CA LEU A 148 10.62 -1.83 9.77
C LEU A 148 10.88 -3.29 10.14
N GLN A 149 10.20 -3.74 11.18
CA GLN A 149 10.11 -5.13 11.61
C GLN A 149 8.66 -5.47 11.90
N ALA A 150 8.24 -6.69 11.55
CA ALA A 150 6.93 -7.23 11.89
C ALA A 150 7.08 -8.14 13.14
N PRO A 151 6.65 -7.69 14.34
CA PRO A 151 6.87 -8.44 15.57
C PRO A 151 5.93 -9.66 15.72
N PHE A 152 4.81 -9.68 14.98
CA PHE A 152 3.82 -10.75 15.02
C PHE A 152 3.64 -11.38 13.64
N GLN A 153 3.28 -12.67 13.63
CA GLN A 153 2.97 -13.40 12.39
C GLN A 153 1.50 -13.28 11.97
N VAL A 154 0.82 -12.21 12.38
CA VAL A 154 -0.57 -11.93 11.99
C VAL A 154 -0.58 -11.12 10.70
N GLN A 155 -1.20 -11.68 9.67
CA GLN A 155 -1.44 -11.02 8.39
C GLN A 155 -2.93 -11.07 8.06
N VAL A 156 -3.46 -9.94 7.62
CA VAL A 156 -4.88 -9.81 7.26
C VAL A 156 -5.00 -9.43 5.80
N THR A 157 -5.98 -9.99 5.11
CA THR A 157 -6.31 -9.54 3.75
C THR A 157 -6.71 -8.06 3.75
N GLY A 158 -5.98 -7.28 2.97
CA GLY A 158 -6.20 -5.86 2.75
C GLY A 158 -7.04 -5.59 1.51
N SER A 159 -6.78 -4.45 0.89
CA SER A 159 -7.49 -4.01 -0.33
C SER A 159 -6.89 -4.61 -1.60
N GLN A 160 -7.69 -4.67 -2.65
CA GLN A 160 -7.24 -5.10 -3.98
C GLN A 160 -6.78 -3.90 -4.82
N TYR A 161 -5.71 -4.08 -5.59
CA TYR A 161 -5.21 -3.10 -6.54
C TYR A 161 -5.51 -3.51 -7.95
N ALA A 162 -5.87 -2.54 -8.78
CA ALA A 162 -6.10 -2.74 -10.19
C ALA A 162 -5.47 -1.63 -11.03
N ALA A 163 -4.99 -2.00 -12.20
CA ALA A 163 -4.77 -1.09 -13.30
C ALA A 163 -6.09 -0.91 -14.06
N LEU A 164 -6.51 0.33 -14.27
CA LEU A 164 -7.65 0.71 -15.07
C LEU A 164 -7.14 1.38 -16.33
N VAL A 165 -7.36 0.76 -17.48
CA VAL A 165 -6.99 1.34 -18.78
C VAL A 165 -8.13 2.20 -19.28
N ALA A 166 -7.82 3.45 -19.64
CA ALA A 166 -8.81 4.39 -20.13
C ALA A 166 -9.46 3.86 -21.42
N PRO A 167 -10.78 4.04 -21.61
CA PRO A 167 -11.49 3.49 -22.77
C PRO A 167 -11.07 4.11 -24.11
N ASP A 168 -10.62 5.35 -24.10
CA ASP A 168 -10.29 6.18 -25.26
C ASP A 168 -8.80 6.23 -25.60
N VAL A 169 -7.96 5.49 -24.87
CA VAL A 169 -6.52 5.45 -25.12
C VAL A 169 -6.18 4.64 -26.38
N ASP A 170 -5.13 5.08 -27.08
CA ASP A 170 -4.52 4.28 -28.15
C ASP A 170 -3.88 3.02 -27.56
N LYS A 171 -4.30 1.85 -28.04
CA LYS A 171 -3.78 0.54 -27.64
C LYS A 171 -2.49 0.22 -28.37
N SER A 172 -1.54 1.15 -28.29
CA SER A 172 -0.23 1.04 -28.89
C SER A 172 0.54 -0.17 -28.33
N LEU A 173 1.56 -0.60 -29.06
CA LEU A 173 2.49 -1.61 -28.57
C LEU A 173 3.15 -1.16 -27.26
N SER A 174 3.47 0.14 -27.14
CA SER A 174 4.08 0.70 -25.93
C SER A 174 3.19 0.57 -24.70
N LEU A 175 1.88 0.85 -24.82
CA LEU A 175 0.92 0.65 -23.73
C LEU A 175 0.79 -0.83 -23.37
N THR A 176 0.69 -1.70 -24.37
CA THR A 176 0.55 -3.14 -24.17
C THR A 176 1.75 -3.72 -23.41
N LEU A 177 2.98 -3.41 -23.85
CA LEU A 177 4.21 -3.86 -23.18
C LEU A 177 4.34 -3.30 -21.76
N SER A 178 3.94 -2.04 -21.54
CA SER A 178 3.96 -1.41 -20.22
C SER A 178 2.97 -2.07 -19.25
N LEU A 179 1.77 -2.45 -19.74
CA LEU A 179 0.78 -3.16 -18.95
C LEU A 179 1.22 -4.58 -18.62
N GLU A 180 1.74 -5.33 -19.60
CA GLU A 180 2.28 -6.68 -19.37
C GLU A 180 3.41 -6.67 -18.33
N TRP A 181 4.32 -5.70 -18.44
CA TRP A 181 5.36 -5.51 -17.44
C TRP A 181 4.78 -5.19 -16.06
N LEU A 182 3.82 -4.27 -15.97
CA LEU A 182 3.18 -3.87 -14.71
C LEU A 182 2.52 -5.07 -14.02
N GLU A 183 1.79 -5.90 -14.77
CA GLU A 183 1.14 -7.11 -14.28
C GLU A 183 2.16 -8.14 -13.78
N GLN A 184 3.25 -8.35 -14.51
CA GLN A 184 4.33 -9.26 -14.09
C GLN A 184 5.03 -8.78 -12.82
N GLU A 185 5.24 -7.48 -12.69
CA GLU A 185 5.87 -6.90 -11.50
C GLU A 185 4.92 -6.88 -10.30
N ALA A 186 3.62 -6.67 -10.50
CA ALA A 186 2.63 -6.71 -9.43
C ALA A 186 2.63 -8.04 -8.65
N LEU A 187 3.00 -9.14 -9.30
CA LEU A 187 3.02 -10.50 -8.73
C LEU A 187 4.32 -10.85 -7.97
N LYS A 188 5.34 -9.98 -8.00
CA LYS A 188 6.65 -10.17 -7.35
C LYS A 188 6.77 -9.33 -6.09
#